data_AF-A0A1B9R1S6-F1
#
_entry.id   AF-A0A1B9R1S6-F1
#
_cell.length_a   1.000
_cell.length_b   1.000
_cell.length_c   1.000
_cell.angle_alpha   90.00
_cell.angle_beta   90.00
_cell.angle_gamma   90.00
#
_symmetry.space_group_name_H-M   'P 1'
#
loop_
_entity.id
_entity.type
_entity.pdbx_description
1 polymer ?
#
loop_
_entity_poly.entity_id
_entity_poly.type
_entity_poly.pdbx_seq_one_letter_code
_entity_poly.pdbx_strand_id
1 'polypeptide(L)' 'APGSIGQCQTPGRVFKGKKMAGHMGAERVTTQNLEIVRVDAERNLLLIKGAVPGSTGGNVIVKPAIKA' A
#
# COMPACT_ATOMS: atom_id res chain seq x y z
N ALA A 1 4.01 23.37 7.53
CA ALA A 1 5.41 22.99 7.80
C ALA A 1 5.44 21.91 8.89
N PRO A 2 6.42 20.99 8.92
CA PRO A 2 6.46 19.88 9.88
C PRO A 2 6.68 20.27 11.34
N GLY A 3 6.89 21.56 11.64
CA GLY A 3 7.05 22.06 13.00
C GLY A 3 8.28 21.47 13.69
N SER A 4 8.19 21.23 15.00
CA SER A 4 9.27 20.61 15.75
C SER A 4 9.47 19.13 15.37
N ILE A 5 10.73 18.75 15.15
CA ILE A 5 11.14 17.41 14.71
C ILE A 5 11.89 16.62 15.80
N GLY A 6 12.10 17.20 16.98
CA GLY A 6 12.88 16.60 18.06
C GLY A 6 12.63 17.27 19.42
N GLN A 7 13.37 16.81 20.43
CA GLN A 7 13.39 17.36 21.79
C GLN A 7 14.69 18.18 21.98
N CYS A 8 14.85 18.84 23.13
CA CYS A 8 16.03 19.63 23.49
C CYS A 8 17.22 18.73 23.90
N GLN A 9 17.87 19.00 25.05
CA GLN A 9 19.17 18.42 25.43
C GLN A 9 19.26 16.89 25.38
N THR A 10 18.22 16.18 25.82
CA THR A 10 18.17 14.71 25.74
C THR A 10 16.93 14.31 24.95
N PRO A 11 17.07 13.56 23.84
CA PRO A 11 18.24 12.89 23.28
C PRO A 11 19.12 13.75 22.35
N GLY A 12 18.86 15.05 22.18
CA GLY A 12 19.71 15.94 21.37
C GLY A 12 19.82 15.58 19.88
N ARG A 13 18.91 14.74 19.37
CA ARG A 13 18.90 14.26 17.99
C ARG A 13 17.49 13.93 17.53
N VAL A 14 17.30 13.87 16.22
CA VAL A 14 16.07 13.35 15.62
C VAL A 14 16.09 11.82 15.65
N PHE A 15 14.98 11.20 16.04
CA PHE A 15 14.84 9.74 16.03
C PHE A 15 14.82 9.18 14.60
N LYS A 16 15.42 8.00 14.40
CA LYS A 16 15.32 7.26 13.13
C LYS A 16 13.86 6.91 12.86
N GLY A 17 13.43 7.04 11.60
CA GLY A 17 12.03 6.81 11.21
C GLY A 17 11.07 7.96 11.55
N LYS A 18 11.58 9.14 11.93
CA LYS A 18 10.74 10.33 12.10
C LYS A 18 10.06 10.66 10.77
N LYS A 19 8.71 10.71 10.79
CA LYS A 19 7.90 11.08 9.62
C LYS A 19 8.25 12.51 9.18
N MET A 20 8.74 12.64 7.96
CA MET A 20 9.13 13.89 7.31
C MET A 20 8.67 13.84 5.85
N ALA A 21 8.83 14.95 5.12
CA ALA A 21 8.60 14.95 3.68
C ALA A 21 9.56 13.98 2.97
N GLY A 22 9.08 13.35 1.90
CA GLY A 22 9.83 12.37 1.13
C GLY A 22 9.01 11.86 -0.05
N HIS A 23 9.60 10.94 -0.81
CA HIS A 23 8.91 10.25 -1.89
C HIS A 23 7.74 9.41 -1.34
N MET A 24 6.55 9.54 -1.92
CA MET A 24 5.34 8.82 -1.51
C MET A 24 4.78 8.02 -2.68
N GLY A 25 4.45 6.75 -2.45
CA GLY A 25 3.96 5.84 -3.49
C GLY A 25 5.08 5.20 -4.30
N ALA A 26 4.74 4.68 -5.48
CA ALA A 26 5.60 3.84 -6.33
C ALA A 26 6.31 2.69 -5.57
N GLU A 27 5.65 2.17 -4.54
CA GLU A 27 6.12 1.07 -3.71
C GLU A 27 5.17 -0.13 -3.84
N ARG A 28 5.66 -1.33 -3.51
CA ARG A 28 4.85 -2.54 -3.58
C ARG A 28 3.89 -2.60 -2.40
N VAL A 29 2.60 -2.39 -2.68
CA VAL A 29 1.50 -2.48 -1.70
C VAL A 29 0.61 -3.69 -2.01
N THR A 30 0.10 -4.35 -0.97
CA THR A 30 -0.85 -5.47 -1.10
C THR A 30 -2.13 -5.15 -0.33
N THR A 31 -3.26 -5.05 -1.03
CA THR A 31 -4.58 -5.05 -0.39
C THR A 31 -5.00 -6.49 -0.10
N GLN A 32 -5.34 -6.78 1.15
CA GLN A 32 -5.70 -8.14 1.60
C GLN A 32 -7.23 -8.30 1.67
N ASN A 33 -7.69 -9.55 1.64
CA ASN A 33 -9.09 -9.96 1.86
C ASN A 33 -10.10 -9.27 0.93
N LEU A 34 -9.75 -9.15 -0.35
CA LEU A 34 -10.68 -8.68 -1.37
C LEU A 34 -11.60 -9.82 -1.83
N GLU A 35 -12.89 -9.51 -1.96
CA GLU A 35 -13.92 -10.46 -2.38
C GLU A 35 -13.89 -10.64 -3.91
N ILE A 36 -13.83 -11.89 -4.37
CA ILE A 36 -13.95 -12.22 -5.80
C ILE A 36 -15.44 -12.25 -6.15
N VAL A 37 -15.88 -11.30 -6.97
CA VAL A 37 -17.28 -11.17 -7.38
C VAL A 37 -17.61 -12.16 -8.48
N ARG A 38 -16.71 -12.31 -9.46
CA ARG A 38 -16.91 -13.20 -10.61
C ARG A 38 -15.58 -13.56 -11.25
N VAL A 39 -15.51 -14.80 -11.73
CA VAL A 39 -14.43 -15.29 -12.58
C VAL A 39 -15.03 -15.60 -13.95
N ASP A 40 -14.50 -14.97 -14.99
CA ASP A 40 -14.91 -15.21 -16.38
C ASP A 40 -13.70 -15.78 -17.14
N ALA A 41 -13.67 -17.11 -17.27
CA ALA A 41 -12.58 -17.82 -17.93
C ALA A 41 -12.61 -17.66 -19.45
N GLU A 42 -13.76 -17.36 -20.05
CA GLU A 42 -13.87 -17.18 -21.51
C GLU A 42 -13.20 -15.87 -21.93
N ARG A 43 -13.35 -14.82 -21.12
CA ARG A 43 -12.76 -13.50 -21.37
C ARG A 43 -11.43 -13.28 -20.65
N ASN A 44 -10.97 -14.25 -19.86
CA ASN A 44 -9.81 -14.15 -18.96
C ASN A 44 -9.92 -12.95 -17.99
N LEU A 45 -11.11 -12.73 -17.42
CA LEU A 45 -11.37 -11.62 -16.51
C LEU A 45 -11.59 -12.11 -15.08
N LEU A 46 -11.02 -11.36 -14.13
CA LEU A 46 -11.25 -11.53 -12.70
C LEU A 46 -11.85 -10.25 -12.13
N LEU A 47 -13.09 -10.33 -11.65
CA LEU A 47 -13.81 -9.21 -11.06
C LEU A 47 -13.66 -9.27 -9.53
N ILE A 48 -13.07 -8.22 -8.97
CA ILE A 48 -12.78 -8.08 -7.55
C ILE A 48 -13.59 -6.91 -6.99
N LYS A 49 -14.17 -7.07 -5.80
CA LYS A 49 -14.85 -5.99 -5.09
C LYS A 49 -13.83 -5.13 -4.35
N GLY A 50 -13.70 -3.89 -4.77
CA GLY A 50 -12.81 -2.90 -4.15
C GLY A 50 -11.66 -2.47 -5.05
N ALA A 51 -10.72 -1.72 -4.48
CA ALA A 51 -9.60 -1.13 -5.21
C ALA A 51 -8.34 -2.00 -5.12
N VAL A 52 -7.68 -2.19 -6.26
CA VAL A 52 -6.37 -2.82 -6.37
C VAL A 52 -5.29 -1.73 -6.46
N PRO A 53 -4.13 -1.88 -5.77
CA PRO A 53 -3.06 -0.90 -5.85
C PRO A 53 -2.49 -0.75 -7.25
N GLY A 54 -2.14 0.48 -7.62
CA GLY A 54 -1.53 0.81 -8.92
C GLY A 54 -2.48 1.56 -9.85
N SER A 55 -1.94 1.99 -11.00
CA SER A 55 -2.71 2.62 -12.06
C SER A 55 -3.34 1.59 -12.99
N THR A 56 -4.35 2.02 -13.77
CA THR A 56 -4.92 1.21 -14.85
C THR A 56 -3.83 0.72 -15.81
N GLY A 57 -3.88 -0.56 -16.19
CA GLY A 57 -2.88 -1.20 -17.05
C GLY A 57 -1.58 -1.62 -16.35
N GLY A 58 -1.43 -1.34 -15.05
CA GLY A 58 -0.31 -1.83 -14.25
C GLY A 58 -0.38 -3.34 -14.02
N ASN A 59 0.77 -3.98 -13.87
CA ASN A 59 0.85 -5.39 -13.53
C ASN A 59 0.53 -5.59 -12.04
N VAL A 60 -0.29 -6.60 -11.75
CA VAL A 60 -0.68 -6.97 -10.39
C VAL A 60 -0.49 -8.47 -10.18
N ILE A 61 -0.15 -8.87 -8.96
CA ILE A 61 0.02 -10.28 -8.59
C ILE A 61 -1.16 -10.69 -7.71
N VAL A 62 -2.00 -11.59 -8.21
CA VAL A 62 -3.14 -12.15 -7.45
C VAL A 62 -2.70 -13.44 -6.76
N LYS A 63 -3.02 -13.57 -5.47
CA LYS A 63 -2.74 -14.76 -4.65
C LYS A 63 -3.98 -15.11 -3.82
N PRO A 64 -4.17 -16.39 -3.47
CA PRO A 64 -5.16 -16.77 -2.45
C PRO A 64 -4.94 -16.00 -1.15
N ALA A 65 -6.03 -15.62 -0.48
CA ALA A 65 -5.96 -14.88 0.77
C ALA A 65 -5.34 -15.75 1.87
N ILE A 66 -4.38 -15.18 2.61
CA ILE A 66 -3.72 -15.87 3.73
C ILE A 66 -4.59 -15.85 4.99
N LYS A 67 -5.48 -14.85 5.09
CA LYS A 67 -6.39 -14.66 6.22
C LYS A 67 -7.82 -14.86 5.72
N ALA A 68 -8.65 -15.48 6.55
CA ALA A 68 -10.09 -15.55 6.33
C ALA A 68 -10.74 -14.17 6.52
#